data_AF-A0A8H6DF27-F1
#
_entry.id   AF-A0A8H6DF27-F1
#
_cell.length_a   1.000
_cell.length_b   1.000
_cell.length_c   1.000
_cell.angle_alpha   90.00
_cell.angle_beta   90.00
_cell.angle_gamma   90.00
#
_symmetry.space_group_name_H-M   'P 1'
#
loop_
_entity.id
_entity.type
_entity.pdbx_description
1 polymer ?
#
loop_
_entity_poly.entity_id
_entity_poly.type
_entity_poly.pdbx_seq_one_letter_code
_entity_poly.pdbx_strand_id
1 'polypeptide(L)'
;MSSMRNAVARRPHRERAQPLERRRLGLLEKHKDYSLRAKDFNKKKAQLKNLKDKAAERNEDEFYFGMMSRKGPGSRIQDGKRWSGTVEGDRGNKAMDVETVRLLKTQDIGYIRTMRQVVAKEVARLEEQAVLTRGFDKLDEDEDNEDEGSDSEFDFATAPSRPKAPRKIVFMDDEEQREETILDLEDQDDADKTFEGFDDDKKKEEDFERAKALRRLRRQLENARKKLKALTDAEGELEIQRAKMAKTATSGGTTRKGKKIMVRTRKR
;
A
#
# COMPACT_ATOMS: atom_id res chain seq x y z
N MET A 1 24.68 -30.47 58.12
CA MET A 1 24.22 -29.08 57.90
C MET A 1 25.39 -28.13 58.12
N SER A 2 25.60 -27.12 57.26
CA SER A 2 26.69 -26.15 57.43
C SER A 2 26.23 -25.05 58.40
N SER A 3 26.62 -25.15 59.66
CA SER A 3 26.11 -24.35 60.80
C SER A 3 26.76 -22.96 60.98
N MET A 4 27.79 -22.61 60.20
CA MET A 4 28.47 -21.29 60.26
C MET A 4 28.50 -20.58 58.89
N ARG A 5 27.37 -20.51 58.18
CA ARG A 5 27.27 -19.79 56.89
C ARG A 5 27.24 -18.27 57.01
N ASN A 6 26.91 -17.75 58.19
CA ASN A 6 26.77 -16.31 58.44
C ASN A 6 28.07 -15.67 58.96
N ALA A 7 29.05 -16.46 59.42
CA ALA A 7 30.33 -15.96 59.92
C ALA A 7 31.33 -15.60 58.80
N VAL A 8 31.20 -16.23 57.63
CA VAL A 8 31.97 -15.91 56.42
C VAL A 8 31.00 -15.89 55.24
N ALA A 9 30.65 -14.70 54.75
CA ALA A 9 29.79 -14.55 53.59
C ALA A 9 30.46 -15.17 52.35
N ARG A 10 29.76 -16.11 51.69
CA ARG A 10 30.24 -16.68 50.42
C ARG A 10 30.00 -15.67 49.31
N ARG A 11 31.08 -15.16 48.72
CA ARG A 11 30.99 -14.21 47.59
C ARG A 11 30.43 -14.91 46.34
N PRO A 12 29.47 -14.32 45.62
CA PRO A 12 29.04 -14.85 44.33
C PRO A 12 30.15 -14.67 43.29
N HIS A 13 30.52 -15.74 42.61
CA HIS A 13 31.44 -15.67 41.47
C HIS A 13 30.67 -15.23 40.22
N ARG A 14 31.12 -14.13 39.60
CA ARG A 14 30.55 -13.60 38.35
C ARG A 14 31.10 -14.33 37.14
N GLU A 15 30.27 -14.51 36.12
CA GLU A 15 30.65 -15.12 34.85
C GLU A 15 31.36 -14.09 33.95
N ARG A 16 32.36 -14.53 33.18
CA ARG A 16 33.12 -13.67 32.26
C ARG A 16 32.43 -13.57 30.90
N ALA A 17 32.46 -12.37 30.30
CA ALA A 17 31.99 -12.12 28.94
C ALA A 17 32.93 -12.71 27.87
N GLN A 18 32.47 -12.71 26.61
CA GLN A 18 33.27 -13.01 25.42
C GLN A 18 34.38 -11.95 25.24
N PRO A 19 35.63 -12.31 24.90
CA PRO A 19 36.66 -11.34 24.54
C PRO A 19 36.20 -10.41 23.41
N LEU A 20 36.56 -9.13 23.49
CA LEU A 20 36.09 -8.09 22.56
C LEU A 20 36.42 -8.41 21.10
N GLU A 21 37.62 -8.93 20.82
CA GLU A 21 38.06 -9.38 19.49
C GLU A 21 37.15 -10.45 18.87
N ARG A 22 36.53 -11.29 19.71
CA ARG A 22 35.66 -12.40 19.29
C ARG A 22 34.18 -12.09 19.46
N ARG A 23 33.81 -10.85 19.79
CA ARG A 23 32.41 -10.45 19.97
C ARG A 23 31.54 -10.72 18.74
N ARG A 24 32.13 -10.71 17.54
CA ARG A 24 31.43 -11.06 16.27
C ARG A 24 30.81 -12.47 16.25
N LEU A 25 31.32 -13.40 17.06
CA LEU A 25 30.84 -14.79 17.11
C LEU A 25 29.64 -14.99 18.05
N GLY A 26 29.15 -13.91 18.68
CA GLY A 26 28.05 -13.96 19.63
C GLY A 26 28.50 -14.19 21.07
N LEU A 27 27.60 -14.79 21.87
CA LEU A 27 27.80 -15.04 23.30
C LEU A 27 28.74 -16.24 23.54
N LEU A 28 29.61 -16.13 24.56
CA LEU A 28 30.49 -17.22 24.95
C LEU A 28 29.71 -18.22 25.79
N GLU A 29 29.26 -19.30 25.14
CA GLU A 29 28.50 -20.36 25.81
C GLU A 29 29.22 -20.90 27.05
N LYS A 30 28.46 -21.01 28.14
CA LYS A 30 28.89 -21.61 29.40
C LYS A 30 28.27 -22.98 29.58
N HIS A 31 28.64 -23.67 30.66
CA HIS A 31 28.12 -25.01 30.95
C HIS A 31 26.59 -25.05 31.08
N LYS A 32 25.97 -23.97 31.58
CA LYS A 32 24.50 -23.82 31.65
C LYS A 32 23.89 -23.84 30.24
N ASP A 33 24.44 -23.06 29.32
CA ASP A 33 23.99 -22.98 27.93
C ASP A 33 24.22 -24.30 27.19
N TYR A 34 25.41 -24.88 27.36
CA TYR A 34 25.74 -26.21 26.83
C TYR A 34 24.74 -27.26 27.31
N SER A 35 24.38 -27.26 28.60
CA SER A 35 23.42 -28.20 29.16
C SER A 35 22.03 -28.05 28.51
N LEU A 36 21.58 -26.82 28.24
CA LEU A 36 20.31 -26.57 27.54
C LEU A 36 20.37 -27.05 26.09
N ARG A 37 21.45 -26.73 25.37
CA ARG A 37 21.67 -27.17 23.99
C ARG A 37 21.75 -28.70 23.88
N ALA A 38 22.48 -29.35 24.79
CA ALA A 38 22.60 -30.81 24.82
C ALA A 38 21.26 -31.49 25.11
N LYS A 39 20.46 -30.93 26.03
CA LYS A 39 19.09 -31.41 26.30
C LYS A 39 18.17 -31.29 25.08
N ASP A 40 18.18 -30.14 24.39
CA ASP A 40 17.38 -29.95 23.17
C ASP A 40 17.81 -30.91 22.04
N PHE A 41 19.12 -31.04 21.81
CA PHE A 41 19.66 -31.97 20.82
C PHE A 41 19.27 -33.42 21.13
N ASN A 42 19.43 -33.86 22.38
CA ASN A 42 19.07 -35.21 22.80
C ASN A 42 17.56 -35.45 22.68
N LYS A 43 16.72 -34.44 22.97
CA LYS A 43 15.26 -34.51 22.77
C LYS A 43 14.91 -34.72 21.29
N LYS A 44 15.47 -33.90 20.38
CA LYS A 44 15.25 -34.03 18.93
C LYS A 44 15.77 -35.37 18.40
N LYS A 45 16.94 -35.82 18.87
CA LYS A 45 17.52 -37.12 18.51
C LYS A 45 16.62 -38.28 18.94
N ALA A 46 16.07 -38.25 20.16
CA ALA A 46 15.14 -39.26 20.64
C ALA A 46 13.83 -39.27 19.83
N GLN A 47 13.28 -38.09 19.52
CA GLN A 47 12.09 -37.97 18.68
C GLN A 47 12.32 -38.53 17.26
N LEU A 48 13.44 -38.19 16.62
CA LEU A 48 13.80 -38.71 15.31
C LEU A 48 14.01 -40.23 15.32
N LYS A 49 14.61 -40.78 16.39
CA LYS A 49 14.74 -42.24 16.55
C LYS A 49 13.37 -42.90 16.58
N ASN A 50 12.47 -42.43 17.45
CA ASN A 50 11.12 -42.99 17.55
C ASN A 50 10.32 -42.89 16.24
N LEU A 51 10.50 -41.81 15.46
CA LEU A 51 9.86 -41.67 14.15
C LEU A 51 10.43 -42.65 13.11
N LYS A 52 11.73 -42.94 13.16
CA LYS A 52 12.36 -43.95 12.30
C LYS A 52 11.87 -45.35 12.62
N ASP A 53 11.80 -45.70 13.90
CA ASP A 53 11.32 -47.01 14.36
C ASP A 53 9.87 -47.22 13.90
N LYS A 54 8.99 -46.22 14.09
CA LYS A 54 7.61 -46.24 13.57
C LYS A 54 7.51 -46.36 12.06
N ALA A 55 8.42 -45.74 11.31
CA ALA A 55 8.42 -45.82 9.85
C ALA A 55 8.90 -47.20 9.36
N ALA A 56 9.83 -47.84 10.09
CA ALA A 56 10.33 -49.17 9.78
C ALA A 56 9.31 -50.28 10.12
N GLU A 57 8.56 -50.12 11.21
CA GLU A 57 7.54 -51.07 11.67
C GLU A 57 6.16 -50.86 11.01
N ARG A 58 6.06 -50.03 9.97
CA ARG A 58 4.78 -49.70 9.31
C ARG A 58 4.22 -50.92 8.57
N ASN A 59 2.94 -51.22 8.79
CA ASN A 59 2.20 -52.20 7.99
C ASN A 59 1.85 -51.62 6.61
N GLU A 60 2.20 -52.32 5.53
CA GLU A 60 1.95 -51.83 4.16
C GLU A 60 0.47 -51.78 3.81
N ASP A 61 -0.33 -52.68 4.39
CA ASP A 61 -1.77 -52.84 4.15
C ASP A 61 -2.64 -52.11 5.18
N GLU A 62 -2.06 -51.17 5.95
CA GLU A 62 -2.84 -50.41 6.94
C GLU A 62 -3.92 -49.55 6.26
N PHE A 63 -5.13 -49.59 6.79
CA PHE A 63 -6.24 -48.77 6.30
C PHE A 63 -6.92 -48.01 7.44
N TYR A 64 -7.01 -46.69 7.27
CA TYR A 64 -7.78 -45.80 8.15
C TYR A 64 -8.79 -45.01 7.31
N PHE A 65 -10.01 -44.81 7.82
CA PHE A 65 -11.05 -44.04 7.11
C PHE A 65 -10.64 -42.61 6.75
N GLY A 66 -9.73 -42.01 7.52
CA GLY A 66 -9.17 -40.67 7.23
C GLY A 66 -8.33 -40.60 5.95
N MET A 67 -7.91 -41.73 5.39
CA MET A 67 -7.20 -41.79 4.10
C MET A 67 -8.11 -41.39 2.92
N MET A 68 -9.44 -41.51 3.06
CA MET A 68 -10.39 -41.16 2.00
C MET A 68 -10.65 -39.65 1.88
N SER A 69 -10.47 -38.90 2.96
CA SER A 69 -10.74 -37.46 3.01
C SER A 69 -9.48 -36.59 3.01
N ARG A 70 -8.30 -37.20 3.17
CA ARG A 70 -7.01 -36.49 3.24
C ARG A 70 -6.12 -36.92 2.08
N LYS A 71 -5.42 -35.94 1.50
CA LYS A 71 -4.35 -36.22 0.54
C LYS A 71 -3.09 -36.63 1.29
N GLY A 72 -2.58 -37.84 1.01
CA GLY A 72 -1.37 -38.36 1.62
C GLY A 72 -0.11 -37.53 1.30
N PRO A 73 1.04 -37.89 1.88
CA PRO A 73 2.29 -37.16 1.67
C PRO A 73 2.91 -37.37 0.27
N GLY A 74 2.35 -38.29 -0.54
CA GLY A 74 2.74 -38.52 -1.92
C GLY A 74 4.22 -38.88 -2.10
N SER A 75 4.80 -38.47 -3.22
CA SER A 75 6.22 -38.74 -3.53
C SER A 75 6.83 -37.60 -4.35
N ARG A 76 8.16 -37.46 -4.28
CA ARG A 76 8.88 -36.46 -5.07
C ARG A 76 8.63 -36.57 -6.58
N ILE A 77 8.37 -37.78 -7.08
CA ILE A 77 8.11 -38.03 -8.50
C ILE A 77 6.70 -37.54 -8.87
N GLN A 78 5.71 -37.77 -8.01
CA GLN A 78 4.31 -37.39 -8.26
C GLN A 78 4.05 -35.90 -8.01
N ASP A 79 4.55 -35.35 -6.90
CA ASP A 79 4.27 -33.97 -6.46
C ASP A 79 5.35 -32.96 -6.91
N GLY A 80 6.46 -33.47 -7.45
CA GLY A 80 7.54 -32.67 -8.02
C GLY A 80 8.31 -31.84 -6.99
N LYS A 81 8.69 -30.62 -7.39
CA LYS A 81 9.60 -29.74 -6.62
C LYS A 81 9.07 -29.35 -5.24
N ARG A 82 7.76 -29.32 -5.04
CA ARG A 82 7.12 -28.83 -3.80
C ARG A 82 6.94 -29.91 -2.73
N TRP A 83 7.40 -31.13 -2.99
CA TRP A 83 7.27 -32.25 -2.06
C TRP A 83 8.11 -32.05 -0.78
N SER A 84 7.46 -32.11 0.37
CA SER A 84 8.06 -31.89 1.70
C SER A 84 7.89 -33.08 2.67
N GLY A 85 7.25 -34.17 2.25
CA GLY A 85 6.98 -35.35 3.10
C GLY A 85 5.91 -35.12 4.19
N THR A 86 5.34 -33.92 4.28
CA THR A 86 4.24 -33.60 5.20
C THR A 86 2.90 -33.77 4.47
N VAL A 87 1.91 -34.32 5.16
CA VAL A 87 0.52 -34.41 4.67
C VAL A 87 -0.07 -33.01 4.46
N GLU A 88 -0.70 -32.75 3.32
CA GLU A 88 -1.34 -31.45 3.05
C GLU A 88 -2.50 -31.20 4.02
N GLY A 89 -2.50 -30.02 4.65
CA GLY A 89 -3.60 -29.54 5.49
C GLY A 89 -4.64 -28.77 4.69
N ASP A 90 -5.90 -28.81 5.14
CA ASP A 90 -6.94 -27.95 4.60
C ASP A 90 -6.82 -26.52 5.16
N ARG A 91 -6.85 -25.52 4.28
CA ARG A 91 -6.87 -24.10 4.65
C ARG A 91 -8.29 -23.58 4.92
N GLY A 92 -9.31 -24.39 4.66
CA GLY A 92 -10.73 -24.07 4.82
C GLY A 92 -11.39 -23.42 3.60
N ASN A 93 -10.62 -23.11 2.55
CA ASN A 93 -11.16 -22.57 1.30
C ASN A 93 -11.86 -23.67 0.51
N LYS A 94 -13.13 -23.44 0.15
CA LYS A 94 -13.95 -24.38 -0.63
C LYS A 94 -14.32 -23.76 -1.97
N ALA A 95 -14.48 -24.61 -2.99
CA ALA A 95 -15.07 -24.17 -4.25
C ALA A 95 -16.52 -23.72 -4.01
N MET A 96 -16.83 -22.50 -4.44
CA MET A 96 -18.16 -21.91 -4.26
C MET A 96 -19.01 -22.10 -5.52
N ASP A 97 -20.31 -22.31 -5.33
CA ASP A 97 -21.25 -22.37 -6.45
C ASP A 97 -21.42 -20.99 -7.12
N VAL A 98 -21.70 -20.99 -8.41
CA VAL A 98 -21.82 -19.76 -9.22
C VAL A 98 -22.93 -18.85 -8.68
N GLU A 99 -24.04 -19.39 -8.14
CA GLU A 99 -25.10 -18.56 -7.57
C GLU A 99 -24.65 -17.84 -6.29
N THR A 100 -23.91 -18.54 -5.43
CA THR A 100 -23.33 -17.94 -4.22
C THR A 100 -22.34 -16.83 -4.58
N VAL A 101 -21.49 -17.05 -5.59
CA VAL A 101 -20.54 -16.04 -6.06
C VAL A 101 -21.26 -14.83 -6.68
N ARG A 102 -22.36 -15.05 -7.44
CA ARG A 102 -23.17 -13.95 -7.99
C ARG A 102 -23.78 -13.08 -6.88
N LEU A 103 -24.28 -13.69 -5.81
CA LEU A 103 -24.81 -12.96 -4.65
C LEU A 103 -23.72 -12.10 -4.01
N LEU A 104 -22.56 -12.68 -3.71
CA LEU A 104 -21.42 -11.95 -3.12
C LEU A 104 -20.97 -10.79 -4.01
N LYS A 105 -20.83 -11.02 -5.33
CA LYS A 105 -20.46 -9.97 -6.28
C LYS A 105 -21.52 -8.87 -6.43
N THR A 106 -22.79 -9.20 -6.17
CA THR A 106 -23.88 -8.21 -6.15
C THR A 106 -23.83 -7.34 -4.89
N GLN A 107 -23.42 -7.90 -3.75
CA GLN A 107 -23.16 -7.13 -2.53
C GLN A 107 -21.91 -6.22 -2.73
N ASP A 108 -20.84 -6.77 -3.29
CA ASP A 108 -19.60 -6.04 -3.59
C ASP A 108 -19.86 -4.81 -4.48
N ILE A 109 -20.59 -4.97 -5.59
CA ILE A 109 -20.90 -3.86 -6.50
C ILE A 109 -21.80 -2.81 -5.83
N GLY A 110 -22.72 -3.23 -4.96
CA GLY A 110 -23.53 -2.32 -4.15
C GLY A 110 -22.67 -1.44 -3.27
N TYR A 111 -21.72 -2.06 -2.54
CA TYR A 111 -20.77 -1.35 -1.70
C TYR A 111 -19.85 -0.42 -2.50
N ILE A 112 -19.29 -0.88 -3.63
CA ILE A 112 -18.42 -0.02 -4.46
C ILE A 112 -19.19 1.20 -4.98
N ARG A 113 -20.45 1.02 -5.41
CA ARG A 113 -21.29 2.14 -5.87
C ARG A 113 -21.53 3.17 -4.78
N THR A 114 -21.85 2.74 -3.57
CA THR A 114 -22.03 3.68 -2.44
C THR A 114 -20.74 4.40 -2.11
N MET A 115 -19.61 3.69 -2.05
CA MET A 115 -18.30 4.30 -1.79
C MET A 115 -17.88 5.27 -2.90
N ARG A 116 -18.11 4.92 -4.17
CA ARG A 116 -17.86 5.81 -5.31
C ARG A 116 -18.68 7.09 -5.20
N GLN A 117 -19.96 7.00 -4.85
CA GLN A 117 -20.83 8.18 -4.66
C GLN A 117 -20.35 9.08 -3.52
N VAL A 118 -19.91 8.51 -2.39
CA VAL A 118 -19.35 9.29 -1.28
C VAL A 118 -18.09 10.04 -1.74
N VAL A 119 -17.16 9.35 -2.39
CA VAL A 119 -15.92 9.98 -2.88
C VAL A 119 -16.19 11.00 -3.98
N ALA A 120 -17.17 10.75 -4.87
CA ALA A 120 -17.55 11.72 -5.90
C ALA A 120 -18.05 13.04 -5.28
N LYS A 121 -18.85 12.98 -4.20
CA LYS A 121 -19.27 14.17 -3.46
C LYS A 121 -18.11 14.86 -2.74
N GLU A 122 -17.17 14.08 -2.20
CA GLU A 122 -15.95 14.61 -1.57
C GLU A 122 -15.09 15.36 -2.59
N VAL A 123 -14.89 14.79 -3.78
CA VAL A 123 -14.18 15.43 -4.89
C VAL A 123 -14.88 16.72 -5.30
N ALA A 124 -16.20 16.69 -5.52
CA ALA A 124 -16.96 17.89 -5.90
C ALA A 124 -16.81 19.02 -4.85
N ARG A 125 -16.88 18.68 -3.55
CA ARG A 125 -16.67 19.64 -2.46
C ARG A 125 -15.25 20.19 -2.42
N LEU A 126 -14.24 19.35 -2.61
CA LEU A 126 -12.83 19.77 -2.63
C LEU A 126 -12.53 20.63 -3.87
N GLU A 127 -13.14 20.33 -5.00
CA GLU A 127 -13.06 21.13 -6.22
C GLU A 127 -13.72 22.50 -6.04
N GLU A 128 -14.90 22.56 -5.42
CA GLU A 128 -15.55 23.83 -5.06
C GLU A 128 -14.67 24.66 -4.12
N GLN A 129 -14.10 24.04 -3.07
CA GLN A 129 -13.18 24.71 -2.14
C GLN A 129 -11.92 25.20 -2.87
N ALA A 130 -11.35 24.40 -3.77
CA ALA A 130 -10.21 24.79 -4.60
C ALA A 130 -10.51 26.02 -5.46
N VAL A 131 -11.67 26.03 -6.14
CA VAL A 131 -12.11 27.17 -6.97
C VAL A 131 -12.32 28.43 -6.13
N LEU A 132 -12.94 28.32 -4.96
CA LEU A 132 -13.18 29.45 -4.05
C LEU A 132 -11.89 30.05 -3.50
N THR A 133 -10.90 29.22 -3.17
CA THR A 133 -9.61 29.69 -2.64
C THR A 133 -8.75 30.41 -3.68
N ARG A 134 -9.06 30.31 -4.99
CA ARG A 134 -8.38 30.97 -6.13
C ARG A 134 -6.84 30.99 -6.01
N GLY A 135 -6.26 29.93 -5.44
CA GLY A 135 -4.89 29.96 -4.93
C GLY A 135 -3.93 28.98 -5.58
N PHE A 136 -4.41 28.00 -6.36
CA PHE A 136 -3.50 27.05 -7.01
C PHE A 136 -2.59 27.71 -8.04
N ASP A 137 -3.01 28.80 -8.67
CA ASP A 137 -2.19 29.48 -9.69
C ASP A 137 -0.92 30.14 -9.11
N LYS A 138 -0.95 30.58 -7.85
CA LYS A 138 0.20 31.19 -7.15
C LYS A 138 1.17 30.15 -6.56
N LEU A 139 0.81 28.87 -6.58
CA LEU A 139 1.67 27.79 -6.06
C LEU A 139 2.64 27.24 -7.10
N ASP A 140 2.38 27.48 -8.38
CA ASP A 140 3.16 26.93 -9.49
C ASP A 140 4.50 27.67 -9.72
N GLU A 141 4.83 28.71 -8.94
CA GLU A 141 6.07 29.50 -9.13
C GLU A 141 7.30 28.95 -8.38
N ASP A 142 7.13 28.01 -7.43
CA ASP A 142 8.23 27.52 -6.57
C ASP A 142 8.63 26.04 -6.76
N GLU A 143 8.06 25.31 -7.74
CA GLU A 143 8.15 23.84 -7.79
C GLU A 143 9.08 23.28 -8.89
N ASP A 144 10.33 23.78 -8.95
CA ASP A 144 11.38 23.12 -9.76
C ASP A 144 12.53 22.51 -8.94
N ASN A 145 12.60 22.70 -7.62
CA ASN A 145 13.63 22.04 -6.81
C ASN A 145 13.11 21.75 -5.39
N GLU A 146 12.79 20.48 -5.13
CA GLU A 146 13.16 19.72 -3.92
C GLU A 146 12.12 18.62 -3.61
N ASP A 147 12.56 17.39 -3.92
CA ASP A 147 12.35 16.17 -3.11
C ASP A 147 10.98 15.46 -3.22
N GLU A 148 10.84 14.13 -3.35
CA GLU A 148 11.74 13.01 -3.07
C GLU A 148 11.15 11.75 -3.76
N GLY A 149 11.96 11.04 -4.56
CA GLY A 149 11.92 9.59 -4.76
C GLY A 149 10.61 8.85 -5.09
N SER A 150 10.01 9.07 -6.27
CA SER A 150 9.10 8.07 -6.88
C SER A 150 9.60 7.67 -8.27
N ASP A 151 10.47 6.66 -8.28
CA ASP A 151 10.87 5.90 -9.46
C ASP A 151 9.64 5.21 -10.09
N SER A 152 8.96 5.90 -11.01
CA SER A 152 8.08 5.26 -11.99
C SER A 152 8.59 5.62 -13.37
N GLU A 153 9.32 4.67 -13.94
CA GLU A 153 9.72 4.58 -15.34
C GLU A 153 8.48 4.56 -16.26
N PHE A 154 7.89 5.74 -16.46
CA PHE A 154 6.90 6.00 -17.49
C PHE A 154 7.26 7.34 -18.15
N ASP A 155 8.19 7.24 -19.11
CA ASP A 155 8.68 8.32 -19.95
C ASP A 155 7.53 8.84 -20.85
N PHE A 156 6.70 9.72 -20.29
CA PHE A 156 5.83 10.59 -21.07
C PHE A 156 6.49 11.96 -21.11
N ALA A 157 7.25 12.18 -22.18
CA ALA A 157 7.87 13.45 -22.55
C ALA A 157 7.06 14.66 -22.06
N THR A 158 7.62 15.37 -21.08
CA THR A 158 7.09 16.63 -20.57
C THR A 158 7.04 17.64 -21.71
N ALA A 159 5.86 17.83 -22.29
CA ALA A 159 5.62 18.86 -23.27
C ALA A 159 5.92 20.25 -22.66
N PRO A 160 6.54 21.19 -23.39
CA PRO A 160 6.75 22.54 -22.89
C PRO A 160 5.42 23.18 -22.50
N SER A 161 5.38 23.76 -21.30
CA SER A 161 4.26 24.52 -20.76
C SER A 161 3.71 25.48 -21.82
N ARG A 162 2.49 25.23 -22.29
CA ARG A 162 1.78 26.17 -23.16
C ARG A 162 1.57 27.47 -22.37
N PRO A 163 1.81 28.66 -22.95
CA PRO A 163 1.58 29.92 -22.25
C PRO A 163 0.12 29.95 -21.75
N LYS A 164 -0.06 30.19 -20.43
CA LYS A 164 -1.38 30.26 -19.79
C LYS A 164 -2.17 31.36 -20.50
N ALA A 165 -3.40 31.06 -20.93
CA ALA A 165 -4.26 32.05 -21.59
C ALA A 165 -4.51 33.26 -20.66
N PRO A 166 -4.54 34.49 -21.20
CA PRO A 166 -4.71 35.70 -20.37
C PRO A 166 -6.05 35.65 -19.63
N ARG A 167 -6.00 35.80 -18.30
CA ARG A 167 -7.18 35.67 -17.43
C ARG A 167 -8.08 36.91 -17.43
N LYS A 168 -7.49 38.09 -17.60
CA LYS A 168 -8.15 39.39 -17.65
C LYS A 168 -7.51 40.17 -18.79
N ILE A 169 -8.33 40.64 -19.72
CA ILE A 169 -7.93 41.55 -20.78
C ILE A 169 -8.58 42.89 -20.45
N VAL A 170 -7.77 43.93 -20.31
CA VAL A 170 -8.24 45.31 -20.10
C VAL A 170 -8.00 46.05 -21.41
N PHE A 171 -9.06 46.62 -21.97
CA PHE A 171 -8.98 47.45 -23.17
C PHE A 171 -8.78 48.91 -22.76
N MET A 172 -7.95 49.62 -23.51
CA MET A 172 -7.61 51.03 -23.35
C MET A 172 -7.77 51.69 -24.72
N ASP A 173 -8.26 52.93 -24.75
CA ASP A 173 -8.59 53.62 -26.00
C ASP A 173 -7.35 54.25 -26.66
N ASP A 174 -6.37 54.70 -25.87
CA ASP A 174 -5.13 55.33 -26.33
C ASP A 174 -3.87 54.64 -25.76
N GLU A 175 -2.76 54.73 -26.52
CA GLU A 175 -1.46 54.20 -26.10
C GLU A 175 -0.88 54.96 -24.89
N GLU A 176 -1.11 56.27 -24.81
CA GLU A 176 -0.70 57.11 -23.68
C GLU A 176 -1.40 56.68 -22.38
N GLN A 177 -2.70 56.35 -22.43
CA GLN A 177 -3.46 55.87 -21.26
C GLN A 177 -3.00 54.49 -20.81
N ARG A 178 -2.57 53.63 -21.74
CA ARG A 178 -1.97 52.33 -21.41
C ARG A 178 -0.65 52.52 -20.66
N GLU A 179 0.19 53.43 -21.13
CA GLU A 179 1.50 53.68 -20.52
C GLU A 179 1.36 54.38 -19.17
N GLU A 180 0.45 55.34 -19.03
CA GLU A 180 0.14 56.01 -17.75
C GLU A 180 -0.39 55.02 -16.71
N THR A 181 -1.32 54.13 -17.09
CA THR A 181 -1.83 53.09 -16.16
C THR A 181 -0.79 52.03 -15.78
N ILE A 182 0.19 51.76 -16.65
CA ILE A 182 1.33 50.90 -16.32
C ILE A 182 2.29 51.62 -15.36
N LEU A 183 2.63 52.87 -15.65
CA LEU A 183 3.48 53.70 -14.80
C LEU A 183 2.88 53.92 -13.40
N ASP A 184 1.58 54.20 -13.30
CA ASP A 184 0.87 54.34 -12.02
C ASP A 184 0.92 53.05 -11.18
N LEU A 185 0.90 51.88 -11.82
CA LEU A 185 1.04 50.59 -11.14
C LEU A 185 2.50 50.36 -10.68
N GLU A 186 3.49 50.73 -11.51
CA GLU A 186 4.91 50.63 -11.17
C GLU A 186 5.30 51.58 -10.02
N ASP A 187 4.80 52.83 -10.04
CA ASP A 187 5.07 53.82 -8.99
C ASP A 187 4.39 53.47 -7.66
N GLN A 188 3.21 52.82 -7.69
CA GLN A 188 2.56 52.29 -6.48
C GLN A 188 3.34 51.13 -5.87
N ASP A 189 3.91 50.24 -6.70
CA ASP A 189 4.71 49.11 -6.25
C ASP A 189 6.06 49.55 -5.63
N ASP A 190 6.64 50.67 -6.08
CA ASP A 190 7.91 51.20 -5.53
C ASP A 190 7.72 52.05 -4.26
N ALA A 191 6.55 52.69 -4.10
CA ALA A 191 6.18 53.36 -2.85
C ALA A 191 5.91 52.37 -1.69
N ASP A 192 5.35 51.18 -1.97
CA ASP A 192 5.06 50.16 -0.94
C ASP A 192 6.33 49.47 -0.41
N LYS A 193 7.39 49.33 -1.24
CA LYS A 193 8.69 48.74 -0.85
C LYS A 193 9.53 49.61 0.09
N THR A 194 9.25 50.91 0.17
CA THR A 194 10.04 51.86 1.00
C THR A 194 9.48 52.05 2.42
N PHE A 195 8.33 51.45 2.74
CA PHE A 195 7.70 51.44 4.08
C PHE A 195 7.77 50.04 4.73
N GLU A 196 8.89 49.34 4.61
CA GLU A 196 9.07 47.97 5.11
C GLU A 196 9.87 47.96 6.42
N GLY A 197 9.24 47.63 7.56
CA GLY A 197 9.98 47.58 8.82
C GLY A 197 9.44 46.74 9.98
N PHE A 198 8.18 46.30 10.00
CA PHE A 198 7.68 45.44 11.10
C PHE A 198 6.38 44.66 10.81
N ASP A 199 5.56 45.09 9.85
CA ASP A 199 4.29 44.42 9.47
C ASP A 199 4.46 43.35 8.37
N ASP A 200 5.64 43.28 7.75
CA ASP A 200 5.91 42.41 6.59
C ASP A 200 6.23 40.96 7.00
N ASP A 201 6.90 40.75 8.14
CA ASP A 201 7.16 39.39 8.66
C ASP A 201 5.88 38.61 8.98
N LYS A 202 4.84 39.31 9.47
CA LYS A 202 3.52 38.70 9.74
C LYS A 202 2.79 38.35 8.44
N LYS A 203 2.82 39.23 7.44
CA LYS A 203 2.23 38.96 6.12
C LYS A 203 2.90 37.77 5.43
N LYS A 204 4.24 37.69 5.49
CA LYS A 204 5.02 36.55 4.98
C LYS A 204 4.69 35.24 5.68
N GLU A 205 4.50 35.26 7.01
CA GLU A 205 4.08 34.09 7.77
C GLU A 205 2.65 33.62 7.40
N GLU A 206 1.72 34.57 7.25
CA GLU A 206 0.34 34.30 6.80
C GLU A 206 0.28 33.72 5.38
N ASP A 207 1.08 34.26 4.46
CA ASP A 207 1.18 33.77 3.08
C ASP A 207 1.82 32.38 3.01
N PHE A 208 2.82 32.09 3.84
CA PHE A 208 3.43 30.76 3.94
C PHE A 208 2.42 29.71 4.44
N GLU A 209 1.67 30.01 5.50
CA GLU A 209 0.63 29.11 6.01
C GLU A 209 -0.52 28.94 5.00
N ARG A 210 -0.87 29.99 4.25
CA ARG A 210 -1.84 29.91 3.14
C ARG A 210 -1.33 29.02 2.01
N ALA A 211 -0.08 29.15 1.59
CA ALA A 211 0.54 28.31 0.55
C ALA A 211 0.57 26.85 0.99
N LYS A 212 0.97 26.57 2.24
CA LYS A 212 0.95 25.23 2.82
C LYS A 212 -0.45 24.61 2.87
N ALA A 213 -1.46 25.40 3.24
CA ALA A 213 -2.86 24.96 3.23
C ALA A 213 -3.35 24.63 1.81
N LEU A 214 -2.98 25.44 0.81
CA LEU A 214 -3.29 25.20 -0.59
C LEU A 214 -2.57 23.94 -1.13
N ARG A 215 -1.28 23.74 -0.82
CA ARG A 215 -0.54 22.51 -1.18
C ARG A 215 -1.23 21.27 -0.60
N ARG A 216 -1.65 21.35 0.68
CA ARG A 216 -2.42 20.29 1.32
C ARG A 216 -3.75 20.03 0.61
N LEU A 217 -4.48 21.08 0.23
CA LEU A 217 -5.75 20.96 -0.48
C LEU A 217 -5.56 20.33 -1.88
N ARG A 218 -4.53 20.75 -2.62
CA ARG A 218 -4.14 20.16 -3.92
C ARG A 218 -3.87 18.66 -3.79
N ARG A 219 -3.03 18.27 -2.83
CA ARG A 219 -2.72 16.86 -2.55
C ARG A 219 -3.97 16.06 -2.15
N GLN A 220 -4.85 16.63 -1.34
CA GLN A 220 -6.11 16.00 -0.96
C GLN A 220 -7.03 15.78 -2.17
N LEU A 221 -7.17 16.79 -3.02
CA LEU A 221 -7.97 16.73 -4.24
C LEU A 221 -7.42 15.69 -5.22
N GLU A 222 -6.10 15.66 -5.44
CA GLU A 222 -5.45 14.65 -6.30
C GLU A 222 -5.66 13.24 -5.78
N ASN A 223 -5.48 13.01 -4.48
CA ASN A 223 -5.73 11.71 -3.86
C ASN A 223 -7.20 11.30 -3.96
N ALA A 224 -8.14 12.24 -3.76
CA ALA A 224 -9.57 11.99 -3.91
C ALA A 224 -9.94 11.64 -5.37
N ARG A 225 -9.35 12.32 -6.36
CA ARG A 225 -9.50 11.98 -7.79
C ARG A 225 -8.93 10.61 -8.13
N LYS A 226 -7.72 10.28 -7.64
CA LYS A 226 -7.11 8.94 -7.80
C LYS A 226 -8.02 7.85 -7.21
N LYS A 227 -8.56 8.09 -6.01
CA LYS A 227 -9.49 7.18 -5.34
C LYS A 227 -10.80 7.02 -6.12
N LEU A 228 -11.36 8.12 -6.65
CA LEU A 228 -12.57 8.07 -7.46
C LEU A 228 -12.36 7.26 -8.74
N LYS A 229 -11.22 7.47 -9.42
CA LYS A 229 -10.83 6.70 -10.60
C LYS A 229 -10.73 5.21 -10.28
N ALA A 230 -10.01 4.84 -9.21
CA ALA A 230 -9.85 3.44 -8.80
C ALA A 230 -11.20 2.76 -8.48
N LEU A 231 -12.14 3.47 -7.82
CA LEU A 231 -13.48 2.94 -7.56
C LEU A 231 -14.32 2.81 -8.83
N THR A 232 -14.16 3.73 -9.78
CA THR A 232 -14.85 3.70 -11.07
C THR A 232 -14.35 2.53 -11.92
N ASP A 233 -13.04 2.30 -11.97
CA ASP A 233 -12.43 1.16 -12.66
C ASP A 233 -12.89 -0.16 -12.02
N ALA A 234 -12.85 -0.26 -10.69
CA ALA A 234 -13.32 -1.45 -9.96
C ALA A 234 -14.81 -1.74 -10.18
N GLU A 235 -15.66 -0.71 -10.26
CA GLU A 235 -17.07 -0.89 -10.63
C GLU A 235 -17.21 -1.44 -12.05
N GLY A 236 -16.49 -0.87 -13.02
CA GLY A 236 -16.48 -1.36 -14.40
C GLY A 236 -16.02 -2.82 -14.51
N GLU A 237 -14.99 -3.21 -13.74
CA GLU A 237 -14.54 -4.61 -13.66
C GLU A 237 -15.62 -5.54 -13.07
N LEU A 238 -16.29 -5.13 -11.99
CA LEU A 238 -17.38 -5.91 -11.41
C LEU A 238 -18.58 -6.05 -12.35
N GLU A 239 -18.91 -5.01 -13.11
CA GLU A 239 -19.95 -5.07 -14.14
C GLU A 239 -19.57 -6.07 -15.25
N ILE A 240 -18.31 -6.08 -15.68
CA ILE A 240 -17.79 -7.10 -16.61
C ILE A 240 -17.88 -8.50 -16.00
N GLN A 241 -17.56 -8.67 -14.72
CA GLN A 241 -17.70 -9.97 -14.03
C GLN A 241 -19.16 -10.41 -13.99
N ARG A 242 -20.11 -9.50 -13.69
CA ARG A 242 -21.55 -9.81 -13.73
C ARG A 242 -22.01 -10.21 -15.12
N ALA A 243 -21.53 -9.56 -16.17
CA ALA A 243 -21.83 -9.93 -17.56
C ALA A 243 -21.28 -11.33 -17.89
N LYS A 244 -20.03 -11.64 -17.50
CA LYS A 244 -19.40 -12.96 -17.69
C LYS A 244 -20.12 -14.07 -16.92
N MET A 245 -20.67 -13.75 -15.76
CA MET A 245 -21.39 -14.68 -14.91
C MET A 245 -22.91 -14.69 -15.17
N ALA A 246 -23.43 -13.97 -16.16
CA ALA A 246 -24.87 -13.90 -16.42
C ALA A 246 -25.46 -15.30 -16.73
N LYS A 247 -26.76 -15.48 -16.45
CA LYS A 247 -27.46 -16.76 -16.70
C LYS A 247 -27.57 -17.09 -18.21
N THR A 248 -27.52 -16.08 -19.06
CA THR A 248 -27.56 -16.21 -20.52
C THR A 248 -26.30 -15.57 -21.12
N ALA A 249 -25.88 -16.03 -22.30
CA ALA A 249 -24.70 -15.51 -22.99
C ALA A 249 -24.82 -13.99 -23.19
N THR A 250 -23.95 -13.23 -22.52
CA THR A 250 -23.98 -11.75 -22.49
C THR A 250 -22.65 -11.22 -22.99
N SER A 251 -22.69 -10.21 -23.86
CA SER A 251 -21.48 -9.49 -24.30
C SER A 251 -20.84 -8.76 -23.12
N GLY A 252 -19.51 -8.72 -23.06
CA GLY A 252 -18.81 -7.98 -22.00
C GLY A 252 -17.39 -8.45 -21.72
N GLY A 253 -16.44 -7.51 -21.76
CA GLY A 253 -15.03 -7.73 -21.45
C GLY A 253 -14.27 -8.61 -22.45
N THR A 254 -13.08 -9.03 -22.01
CA THR A 254 -12.14 -9.86 -22.78
C THR A 254 -11.87 -11.19 -22.07
N THR A 255 -11.51 -12.19 -22.87
CA THR A 255 -10.97 -13.47 -22.38
C THR A 255 -9.52 -13.29 -21.90
N ARG A 256 -8.99 -14.23 -21.12
CA ARG A 256 -7.57 -14.22 -20.71
C ARG A 256 -6.59 -14.26 -21.89
N LYS A 257 -7.05 -14.68 -23.07
CA LYS A 257 -6.29 -14.69 -24.33
C LYS A 257 -6.41 -13.36 -25.11
N GLY A 258 -7.02 -12.32 -24.55
CA GLY A 258 -7.18 -11.00 -25.16
C GLY A 258 -8.37 -10.85 -26.13
N LYS A 259 -9.05 -11.93 -26.50
CA LYS A 259 -10.22 -11.87 -27.42
C LYS A 259 -11.44 -11.26 -26.73
N LYS A 260 -12.11 -10.30 -27.37
CA LYS A 260 -13.35 -9.63 -26.87
C LYS A 260 -14.55 -10.58 -26.92
N ILE A 261 -15.37 -10.57 -25.86
CA ILE A 261 -16.59 -11.38 -25.79
C ILE A 261 -17.76 -10.59 -26.35
N MET A 262 -18.26 -11.00 -27.52
CA MET A 262 -19.40 -10.39 -28.19
C MET A 262 -20.42 -11.46 -28.57
N VAL A 263 -21.62 -11.32 -28.04
CA VAL A 263 -22.78 -12.17 -28.31
C VAL A 263 -23.81 -11.32 -29.06
N ARG A 264 -24.17 -11.75 -30.28
CA ARG A 264 -25.11 -11.01 -31.16
C ARG A 264 -26.57 -11.44 -30.97
N THR A 265 -26.83 -12.46 -30.16
CA THR A 265 -28.18 -12.96 -29.91
C THR A 265 -28.94 -12.04 -28.94
N ARG A 266 -30.20 -11.72 -29.24
CA ARG A 266 -31.06 -11.00 -28.27
C ARG A 266 -31.38 -11.88 -27.07
N LYS A 267 -31.63 -11.25 -25.93
CA LYS A 267 -32.30 -11.92 -24.80
C LYS A 267 -33.74 -12.19 -25.21
N ARG A 268 -34.16 -13.44 -25.11
CA ARG A 268 -35.56 -13.83 -25.31
C ARG A 268 -36.33 -13.61 -24.00
#